data_AF-A0A5S3YB91-F1
#
_entry.id   AF-A0A5S3YB91-F1
#
_cell.length_a   1.000
_cell.length_b   1.000
_cell.length_c   1.000
_cell.angle_alpha   90.00
_cell.angle_beta   90.00
_cell.angle_gamma   90.00
#
_symmetry.space_group_name_H-M   'P 1'
#
loop_
_entity.id
_entity.type
_entity.pdbx_description
1 polymer ?
#
loop_
_entity_poly.entity_id
_entity_poly.type
_entity_poly.pdbx_seq_one_letter_code
_entity_poly.pdbx_strand_id
1 'polypeptide(L)'
;KLMIGTGLAAQISDALFFLLGDFGPYGAFIAIFVMTVVFTELITNNAAAALSFPVAYALAAGFGVNPLPFVMAVAFGASASFISPFG
;
A
#
# COMPACT_ATOMS: atom_id res chain seq x y z
N LYS A 1 14.00 1.77 -3.13
CA LYS A 1 15.24 1.14 -2.63
C LYS A 1 15.47 1.43 -1.14
N LEU A 2 15.30 2.68 -0.68
CA LEU A 2 15.45 3.02 0.75
C LEU A 2 14.49 2.23 1.66
N MET A 3 13.18 2.26 1.44
CA MET A 3 12.21 1.59 2.34
C MET A 3 12.34 0.06 2.41
N ILE A 4 12.71 -0.59 1.31
CA ILE A 4 12.97 -2.03 1.28
C ILE A 4 14.33 -2.33 1.93
N GLY A 5 15.34 -1.50 1.66
CA GLY A 5 16.70 -1.68 2.18
C GLY A 5 16.85 -1.37 3.67
N THR A 6 16.01 -0.49 4.23
CA THR A 6 16.00 -0.17 5.67
C THR A 6 15.11 -1.12 6.49
N GLY A 7 14.32 -1.98 5.84
CA GLY A 7 13.35 -2.85 6.51
C GLY A 7 12.05 -2.15 6.94
N LEU A 8 11.92 -0.83 6.70
CA LEU A 8 10.71 -0.07 7.07
C LEU A 8 9.45 -0.62 6.39
N ALA A 9 9.57 -1.02 5.11
CA ALA A 9 8.45 -1.63 4.40
C ALA A 9 7.98 -2.95 5.04
N ALA A 10 8.92 -3.75 5.55
CA ALA A 10 8.62 -4.99 6.25
C ALA A 10 7.96 -4.73 7.61
N GLN A 11 8.45 -3.74 8.37
CA GLN A 11 7.84 -3.36 9.64
C GLN A 11 6.39 -2.85 9.47
N ILE A 12 6.14 -2.03 8.44
CA ILE A 12 4.79 -1.55 8.13
C ILE A 12 3.90 -2.72 7.69
N SER A 13 4.41 -3.63 6.85
CA SER A 13 3.64 -4.79 6.44
C SER A 13 3.34 -5.73 7.60
N ASP A 14 4.28 -5.94 8.53
CA ASP A 14 4.08 -6.78 9.71
C ASP A 14 3.03 -6.18 10.65
N ALA A 15 3.04 -4.86 10.86
CA ALA A 15 2.02 -4.17 11.64
C ALA A 15 0.64 -4.29 10.98
N LEU A 16 0.56 -4.13 9.66
CA LEU A 16 -0.68 -4.35 8.91
C LEU A 16 -1.12 -5.82 8.96
N PHE A 17 -0.19 -6.77 8.89
CA PHE A 17 -0.49 -8.20 8.98
C PHE A 17 -1.01 -8.57 10.38
N PHE A 18 -0.47 -7.97 11.43
CA PHE A 18 -0.97 -8.15 12.80
C PHE A 18 -2.40 -7.59 12.95
N LEU A 19 -2.69 -6.44 12.36
CA LEU A 19 -4.01 -5.81 12.43
C LEU A 19 -5.06 -6.44 11.51
N LEU A 20 -4.65 -6.98 10.36
CA LEU A 20 -5.53 -7.37 9.27
C LEU A 20 -5.39 -8.85 8.86
N GLY A 21 -4.50 -9.61 9.49
CA GLY A 21 -4.22 -11.02 9.18
C GLY A 21 -5.45 -11.91 9.28
N ASP A 22 -6.33 -11.64 10.24
CA ASP A 22 -7.61 -12.36 10.42
C ASP A 22 -8.62 -12.09 9.27
N PHE A 23 -8.46 -10.98 8.55
CA PHE A 23 -9.24 -10.66 7.35
C PHE A 23 -8.62 -11.23 6.05
N GLY A 24 -7.46 -11.88 6.17
CA GLY A 24 -6.76 -12.53 5.08
C GLY A 24 -6.22 -11.57 4.01
N PRO A 25 -5.81 -12.09 2.84
CA PRO A 25 -5.20 -11.29 1.78
C PRO A 25 -6.16 -10.23 1.20
N TYR A 26 -7.48 -10.46 1.26
CA TYR A 26 -8.47 -9.47 0.83
C TYR A 26 -8.56 -8.26 1.78
N GLY A 27 -8.47 -8.47 3.10
CA GLY A 27 -8.41 -7.37 4.07
C GLY A 27 -7.17 -6.51 3.89
N ALA A 28 -6.01 -7.15 3.71
CA ALA A 28 -4.76 -6.44 3.41
C ALA A 28 -4.79 -5.68 2.08
N PHE A 29 -5.44 -6.25 1.05
CA PHE A 29 -5.66 -5.58 -0.23
C PHE A 29 -6.49 -4.31 -0.10
N ILE A 30 -7.59 -4.36 0.65
CA ILE A 30 -8.45 -3.19 0.89
C ILE A 30 -7.68 -2.14 1.70
N ALA A 31 -6.94 -2.56 2.74
CA ALA A 31 -6.18 -1.65 3.58
C ALA A 31 -5.10 -0.90 2.79
N ILE A 32 -4.35 -1.57 1.92
CA ILE A 32 -3.32 -0.90 1.12
C ILE A 32 -3.93 0.04 0.08
N PHE A 33 -5.08 -0.30 -0.49
CA PHE A 33 -5.82 0.60 -1.38
C PHE A 33 -6.24 1.88 -0.65
N VAL A 34 -6.90 1.74 0.50
CA VAL A 34 -7.35 2.88 1.32
C VAL A 34 -6.17 3.72 1.81
N MET A 35 -5.09 3.08 2.27
CA MET A 35 -3.86 3.78 2.67
C MET A 35 -3.29 4.60 1.50
N THR A 36 -3.25 4.04 0.29
CA THR A 36 -2.75 4.75 -0.88
C THR A 36 -3.62 5.96 -1.20
N VAL A 37 -4.95 5.81 -1.17
CA VAL A 37 -5.90 6.93 -1.38
C VAL A 37 -5.73 8.01 -0.31
N VAL A 38 -5.53 7.64 0.95
CA VAL A 38 -5.28 8.63 2.01
C VAL A 38 -3.98 9.39 1.76
N PHE A 39 -2.93 8.71 1.29
CA PHE A 39 -1.67 9.38 0.96
C PHE A 39 -1.80 10.30 -0.26
N THR A 40 -2.57 9.95 -1.28
CA THR A 40 -2.74 10.82 -2.46
C THR A 40 -3.43 12.13 -2.14
N GLU A 41 -4.29 12.16 -1.13
CA GLU A 41 -4.94 13.41 -0.70
C GLU A 41 -4.00 14.33 0.12
N LEU A 42 -2.86 13.82 0.58
CA LEU A 42 -1.90 14.56 1.43
C LEU A 42 -0.62 14.98 0.69
N ILE A 43 -0.22 14.21 -0.33
CA ILE A 43 1.03 14.39 -1.08
C ILE A 43 0.80 14.12 -2.57
N THR A 44 1.83 14.26 -3.41
CA THR A 44 1.68 13.99 -4.85
C THR A 44 1.41 12.50 -5.13
N ASN A 45 0.59 12.21 -6.14
CA ASN A 45 0.26 10.84 -6.57
C ASN A 45 1.49 9.95 -6.76
N ASN A 46 2.53 10.47 -7.41
CA ASN A 46 3.78 9.75 -7.63
C ASN A 46 4.51 9.43 -6.32
N ALA A 47 4.50 10.34 -5.34
CA ALA A 47 5.10 10.11 -4.04
C ALA A 47 4.27 9.09 -3.22
N ALA A 48 2.94 9.19 -3.24
CA ALA A 48 2.05 8.20 -2.61
C ALA A 48 2.24 6.79 -3.18
N ALA A 49 2.33 6.67 -4.51
CA ALA A 49 2.63 5.40 -5.18
C ALA A 49 4.01 4.85 -4.77
N ALA A 50 5.04 5.71 -4.75
CA ALA A 50 6.40 5.30 -4.39
C ALA A 50 6.53 4.82 -2.93
N LEU A 51 5.73 5.39 -2.01
CA LEU A 51 5.67 4.96 -0.60
C LEU A 51 4.84 3.69 -0.41
N SER A 52 3.70 3.57 -1.10
CA SER A 52 2.73 2.48 -0.88
C SER A 52 3.14 1.19 -1.60
N PHE A 53 3.81 1.29 -2.75
CA PHE A 53 4.28 0.13 -3.53
C PHE A 53 5.14 -0.87 -2.74
N PRO A 54 6.22 -0.47 -2.02
CA PRO A 54 7.04 -1.42 -1.28
C PRO A 54 6.26 -2.11 -0.15
N VAL A 55 5.27 -1.45 0.45
CA VAL A 55 4.40 -2.04 1.47
C VAL A 55 3.43 -3.04 0.84
N ALA A 56 2.80 -2.70 -0.28
CA ALA A 56 1.95 -3.59 -1.07
C ALA A 56 2.68 -4.88 -1.48
N TYR A 57 3.92 -4.75 -1.95
CA TYR A 57 4.75 -5.89 -2.31
C TYR A 57 5.07 -6.77 -1.11
N ALA A 58 5.48 -6.17 0.01
CA ALA A 58 5.81 -6.90 1.24
C ALA A 58 4.59 -7.64 1.81
N LEU A 59 3.40 -7.03 1.78
CA LEU A 59 2.15 -7.68 2.19
C LEU A 59 1.82 -8.89 1.32
N ALA A 60 1.83 -8.74 0.00
CA ALA A 60 1.55 -9.85 -0.92
C ALA A 60 2.54 -11.00 -0.73
N ALA A 61 3.82 -10.68 -0.56
CA ALA A 61 4.85 -11.67 -0.25
C ALA A 61 4.60 -12.36 1.11
N GLY A 62 4.20 -11.62 2.14
CA GLY A 62 3.88 -12.15 3.47
C GLY A 62 2.67 -13.09 3.47
N PHE A 63 1.65 -12.81 2.66
CA PHE A 63 0.51 -13.72 2.45
C PHE A 63 0.80 -14.85 1.44
N GLY A 64 1.96 -14.86 0.78
CA GLY A 64 2.30 -15.86 -0.24
C GLY A 64 1.44 -15.79 -1.50
N VAL A 65 0.84 -14.63 -1.80
CA VAL A 65 -0.05 -14.42 -2.95
C VAL A 65 0.67 -13.66 -4.07
N ASN A 66 0.04 -13.63 -5.26
CA ASN A 66 0.58 -12.84 -6.37
C ASN A 66 0.62 -11.35 -5.99
N PRO A 67 1.75 -10.64 -6.15
CA PRO A 67 1.86 -9.21 -5.84
C PRO A 67 1.15 -8.30 -6.83
N LEU A 68 0.86 -8.78 -8.05
CA LEU A 68 0.30 -7.96 -9.12
C LEU A 68 -1.03 -7.28 -8.71
N PRO A 69 -2.02 -7.97 -8.10
CA PRO A 69 -3.22 -7.32 -7.56
C PRO A 69 -2.91 -6.17 -6.59
N PHE A 70 -2.01 -6.36 -5.63
CA PHE A 70 -1.66 -5.34 -4.63
C PHE A 70 -0.98 -4.13 -5.26
N VAL A 71 -0.10 -4.37 -6.23
CA VAL A 71 0.53 -3.30 -7.02
C VAL A 71 -0.52 -2.52 -7.83
N MET A 72 -1.49 -3.23 -8.43
CA MET A 72 -2.59 -2.58 -9.15
C MET A 72 -3.46 -1.75 -8.20
N ALA A 73 -3.74 -2.24 -6.99
CA ALA A 73 -4.46 -1.47 -5.98
C ALA A 73 -3.74 -0.15 -5.65
N VAL A 74 -2.41 -0.18 -5.52
CA VAL A 74 -1.61 1.05 -5.37
C VAL A 74 -1.72 1.94 -6.61
N ALA A 75 -1.61 1.40 -7.82
CA ALA A 75 -1.69 2.22 -9.04
C ALA A 75 -3.05 2.91 -9.21
N PHE A 76 -4.14 2.20 -8.91
CA PHE A 76 -5.49 2.76 -8.96
C PHE A 76 -5.74 3.75 -7.81
N GLY A 77 -5.35 3.41 -6.59
CA GLY A 77 -5.47 4.30 -5.43
C GLY A 77 -4.66 5.57 -5.62
N ALA A 78 -3.45 5.46 -6.16
CA ALA A 78 -2.57 6.58 -6.51
C ALA A 78 -3.18 7.53 -7.54
N SER A 79 -4.19 7.10 -8.30
CA SER A 79 -4.85 7.88 -9.35
C SER A 79 -6.19 8.46 -8.89
N ALA A 80 -6.60 8.24 -7.63
CA ALA A 80 -7.91 8.57 -7.11
C ALA A 80 -7.98 9.93 -6.39
N SER A 81 -7.02 10.83 -6.62
CA SER A 81 -6.91 12.15 -5.98
C SER A 81 -7.94 13.16 -6.50
N PHE A 82 -9.23 12.87 -6.36
CA PHE A 82 -10.32 13.76 -6.76
C PHE A 82 -11.04 14.38 -5.54
N ILE A 83 -10.62 14.05 -4.31
CA ILE A 83 -11.34 14.47 -3.09
C ILE A 83 -10.80 15.78 -2.51
N SER A 84 -9.52 16.12 -2.72
CA SER A 84 -8.91 17.39 -2.30
C SER A 84 -8.73 18.38 -3.45
N PRO A 85 -8.77 19.71 -3.19
CA PRO A 85 -8.63 20.74 -4.23
C PRO A 85 -7.21 20.84 -4.82
N PHE A 86 -6.25 20.04 -4.32
CA PHE A 86 -4.86 20.01 -4.78
C PHE A 86 -4.52 18.80 -5.66
N GLY A 87 -5.50 17.90 -5.86
CA GLY A 87 -5.40 16.70 -6.71
C GLY A 87 -5.40 17.00 -8.19
#